data_AF-A0A922YX73-F1
#
_entry.id   AF-A0A922YX73-F1
#
_cell.length_a   1.000
_cell.length_b   1.000
_cell.length_c   1.000
_cell.angle_alpha   90.00
_cell.angle_beta   90.00
_cell.angle_gamma   90.00
#
_symmetry.space_group_name_H-M   'P 1'
#
loop_
_entity.id
_entity.type
_entity.pdbx_description
1 polymer ?
#
loop_
_entity_poly.entity_id
_entity_poly.type
_entity_poly.pdbx_seq_one_letter_code
_entity_poly.pdbx_strand_id
1 'polypeptide(L)'
;MSTPDLFSSDESPAARAAALREQLHHHAHRYYTLDDPEIPDAEYDRLFRELQALEAQHPDLLTADSPTQRVGGRILDELASVRHRIPMLSINTETDTEPSGARKFDSRVRRALALKEADPPVAYVAELKFDGLAMSLRYEQGV
;
A
#
# COMPACT_ATOMS: atom_id res chain seq x y z
N MET A 1 -10.05 5.81 56.00
CA MET A 1 -11.05 5.47 54.96
C MET A 1 -10.78 6.39 53.79
N SER A 2 -10.21 5.88 52.70
CA SER A 2 -9.89 6.68 51.52
C SER A 2 -11.13 6.71 50.64
N THR A 3 -11.63 7.91 50.33
CA THR A 3 -12.74 8.12 49.40
C THR A 3 -12.33 7.58 48.03
N PRO A 4 -13.10 6.68 47.39
CA PRO A 4 -12.81 6.27 46.02
C PRO A 4 -13.05 7.46 45.09
N ASP A 5 -12.04 7.77 44.29
CA ASP A 5 -12.12 8.74 43.20
C ASP A 5 -12.99 8.15 42.09
N LEU A 6 -14.20 8.70 41.92
CA LEU A 6 -15.23 8.27 40.97
C LEU A 6 -14.99 8.81 39.54
N PHE A 7 -13.88 9.53 39.30
CA PHE A 7 -13.58 10.19 38.02
C PHE A 7 -12.21 9.83 37.41
N SER A 8 -11.51 8.81 37.93
CA SER A 8 -10.35 8.24 37.24
C SER A 8 -10.82 7.44 36.02
N SER A 9 -10.90 8.12 34.88
CA SER A 9 -11.07 7.48 33.57
C SER A 9 -9.72 6.98 33.06
N ASP A 10 -9.02 6.16 33.84
CA ASP A 10 -7.88 5.40 33.32
C ASP A 10 -8.43 4.14 32.65
N GLU A 11 -8.92 4.31 31.42
CA GLU A 11 -9.22 3.19 30.55
C GLU A 11 -7.93 2.36 30.41
N SER A 12 -7.98 1.09 30.82
CA SER A 12 -6.80 0.23 30.77
C SER A 12 -6.21 0.19 29.35
N PRO A 13 -4.88 0.09 29.18
CA PRO A 13 -4.27 -0.01 27.85
C PRO A 13 -4.88 -1.11 26.97
N ALA A 14 -5.33 -2.20 27.59
CA ALA A 14 -6.04 -3.29 26.92
C ALA A 14 -7.40 -2.87 26.37
N ALA A 15 -8.20 -2.14 27.16
CA ALA A 15 -9.50 -1.63 26.73
C ALA A 15 -9.34 -0.60 25.61
N ARG A 16 -8.38 0.32 25.74
CA ARG A 16 -8.07 1.31 24.70
C ARG A 16 -7.61 0.65 23.39
N ALA A 17 -6.72 -0.35 23.47
CA ALA A 17 -6.26 -1.09 22.29
C ALA A 17 -7.42 -1.84 21.60
N ALA A 18 -8.34 -2.43 22.37
CA ALA A 18 -9.53 -3.09 21.81
C ALA A 18 -10.44 -2.09 21.07
N ALA A 19 -10.72 -0.93 21.69
CA ALA A 19 -11.54 0.12 21.07
C ALA A 19 -10.89 0.67 19.78
N LEU A 20 -9.57 0.88 19.79
CA LEU A 20 -8.84 1.34 18.60
C LEU A 20 -8.90 0.32 17.46
N ARG A 21 -8.77 -0.98 17.76
CA ARG A 21 -8.92 -2.03 16.73
C ARG A 21 -10.29 -2.02 16.11
N GLU A 22 -11.34 -1.91 16.92
CA GLU A 22 -12.73 -1.85 16.44
C GLU A 22 -12.94 -0.63 15.52
N GLN A 23 -12.51 0.56 15.95
CA GLN A 23 -12.60 1.79 15.15
C GLN A 23 -11.82 1.69 13.84
N LEU A 24 -10.57 1.21 13.89
CA LEU A 24 -9.74 1.06 12.70
C LEU A 24 -10.32 0.02 11.74
N HIS A 25 -10.86 -1.09 12.23
CA HIS A 25 -11.53 -2.07 11.38
C HIS A 25 -12.79 -1.50 10.72
N HIS A 26 -13.61 -0.77 11.46
CA HIS A 26 -14.81 -0.11 10.94
C HIS A 26 -14.44 0.89 9.83
N HIS A 27 -13.52 1.81 10.10
CA HIS A 27 -13.12 2.83 9.11
C HIS A 27 -12.38 2.22 7.91
N ALA A 28 -11.57 1.17 8.12
CA ALA A 28 -10.97 0.43 7.02
C ALA A 28 -12.02 -0.25 6.13
N HIS A 29 -13.06 -0.84 6.70
CA HIS A 29 -14.16 -1.43 5.91
C HIS A 29 -14.92 -0.37 5.11
N ARG A 30 -15.24 0.77 5.74
CA ARG A 30 -15.91 1.89 5.08
C ARG A 30 -15.09 2.44 3.91
N TYR A 31 -13.78 2.58 4.09
CA TYR A 31 -12.85 3.05 3.05
C TYR A 31 -12.63 2.02 1.93
N TYR A 32 -12.20 0.80 2.27
CA TYR A 32 -11.74 -0.18 1.27
C TYR A 32 -12.85 -1.03 0.64
N THR A 33 -14.01 -1.16 1.29
CA THR A 33 -15.11 -2.02 0.79
C THR A 33 -16.32 -1.22 0.33
N LEU A 34 -16.70 -0.19 1.09
CA LEU A 34 -17.93 0.55 0.83
C LEU A 34 -17.72 1.83 0.02
N ASP A 35 -16.46 2.26 -0.18
CA ASP A 35 -16.09 3.52 -0.84
C ASP A 35 -16.85 4.73 -0.26
N ASP A 36 -17.07 4.73 1.05
CA ASP A 36 -17.86 5.73 1.78
C ASP A 36 -17.19 6.05 3.13
N PRO A 37 -16.03 6.76 3.11
CA PRO A 37 -15.25 7.03 4.30
C PRO A 37 -15.94 8.04 5.22
N GLU A 38 -15.98 7.73 6.52
CA GLU A 38 -16.59 8.60 7.55
C GLU A 38 -15.60 9.60 8.16
N ILE A 39 -14.30 9.31 8.07
CA ILE A 39 -13.24 10.14 8.63
C ILE A 39 -12.16 10.42 7.58
N PRO A 40 -11.48 11.59 7.64
CA PRO A 40 -10.32 11.87 6.79
C PRO A 40 -9.14 10.94 7.11
N ASP A 41 -8.29 10.70 6.11
CA ASP A 41 -7.10 9.85 6.23
C ASP A 41 -6.19 10.23 7.41
N ALA A 42 -6.01 11.54 7.67
CA ALA A 42 -5.20 12.03 8.78
C ALA A 42 -5.72 11.59 10.16
N GLU A 43 -7.03 11.42 10.30
CA GLU A 43 -7.66 10.96 11.53
C GLU A 43 -7.47 9.45 11.71
N TYR A 44 -7.62 8.68 10.62
CA TYR A 44 -7.32 7.25 10.61
C TYR A 44 -5.85 6.98 10.99
N ASP A 45 -4.92 7.72 10.38
CA ASP A 45 -3.49 7.64 10.68
C ASP A 45 -3.18 7.93 12.15
N ARG A 46 -3.89 8.89 12.75
CA ARG A 46 -3.72 9.24 14.18
C ARG A 46 -4.11 8.05 15.07
N LEU A 47 -5.27 7.45 14.83
CA LEU A 47 -5.76 6.29 15.57
C LEU A 47 -4.82 5.08 15.39
N PHE A 48 -4.31 4.89 14.17
CA PHE A 48 -3.39 3.81 13.84
C PHE A 48 -2.05 3.95 14.58
N ARG A 49 -1.47 5.15 14.60
CA ARG A 49 -0.22 5.43 15.35
C ARG A 49 -0.42 5.26 16.85
N GLU A 50 -1.59 5.62 17.38
CA GLU A 50 -1.92 5.40 18.78
C GLU A 50 -1.93 3.91 19.13
N LEU A 51 -2.60 3.09 18.30
CA LEU A 51 -2.61 1.63 18.48
C LEU A 51 -1.19 1.03 18.39
N GLN A 52 -0.40 1.47 17.41
CA GLN A 52 1.00 1.04 17.29
C GLN A 52 1.82 1.38 18.55
N ALA A 53 1.66 2.58 19.09
CA ALA A 53 2.36 3.00 20.30
C ALA A 53 1.96 2.16 21.52
N LEU A 54 0.67 1.81 21.65
CA LEU A 54 0.17 0.96 22.73
C LEU A 54 0.70 -0.48 22.61
N GLU A 55 0.68 -1.06 21.42
CA GLU A 55 1.19 -2.42 21.18
C GLU A 55 2.72 -2.51 21.33
N ALA A 56 3.44 -1.44 21.01
CA ALA A 56 4.88 -1.35 21.27
C ALA A 56 5.20 -1.29 22.78
N GLN A 57 4.38 -0.58 23.56
CA GLN A 57 4.54 -0.48 25.03
C GLN A 57 4.06 -1.74 25.76
N HIS A 58 3.08 -2.44 25.19
CA HIS A 58 2.49 -3.66 25.75
C HIS A 58 2.48 -4.77 24.70
N PRO A 59 3.60 -5.47 24.49
CA PRO A 59 3.71 -6.54 23.48
C PRO A 59 2.68 -7.66 23.65
N ASP A 60 2.22 -7.91 24.89
CA ASP A 60 1.20 -8.91 25.20
C ASP A 60 -0.19 -8.57 24.62
N LEU A 61 -0.41 -7.30 24.24
CA LEU A 61 -1.64 -6.88 23.58
C LEU A 61 -1.61 -7.17 22.09
N LEU A 62 -0.45 -7.48 21.49
CA LEU A 62 -0.34 -7.68 20.04
C LEU A 62 -1.10 -8.94 19.60
N THR A 63 -2.01 -8.78 18.65
CA THR A 63 -2.77 -9.89 18.07
C THR A 63 -2.51 -10.02 16.58
N ALA A 64 -2.56 -11.25 16.06
CA ALA A 64 -2.29 -11.52 14.65
C ALA A 64 -3.30 -10.87 13.69
N ASP A 65 -4.48 -10.52 14.18
CA ASP A 65 -5.54 -9.84 13.43
C ASP A 65 -5.52 -8.31 13.57
N SER A 66 -4.61 -7.76 14.40
CA SER A 66 -4.49 -6.31 14.60
C SER A 66 -4.23 -5.57 13.29
N PRO A 67 -4.87 -4.40 13.06
CA PRO A 67 -4.59 -3.54 11.90
C PRO A 67 -3.10 -3.24 11.69
N THR A 68 -2.32 -3.16 12.77
CA THR A 68 -0.88 -2.84 12.72
C THR A 68 -0.01 -4.00 12.21
N GLN A 69 -0.55 -5.23 12.20
CA GLN A 69 0.14 -6.43 11.74
C GLN A 69 -0.17 -6.78 10.28
N ARG A 70 -1.12 -6.07 9.65
CA ARG A 70 -1.53 -6.32 8.27
C ARG A 70 -0.78 -5.38 7.32
N VAL A 71 -0.16 -5.93 6.28
CA VAL A 71 0.36 -5.17 5.14
C VAL A 71 -0.70 -5.22 4.03
N GLY A 72 -1.42 -4.11 3.83
CA GLY A 72 -2.51 -4.03 2.87
C GLY A 72 -3.84 -4.60 3.40
N GLY A 73 -4.95 -4.07 2.87
CA GLY A 73 -6.30 -4.46 3.25
C GLY A 73 -6.61 -5.94 2.96
N ARG A 74 -7.69 -6.44 3.56
CA ARG A 74 -8.24 -7.76 3.23
C ARG A 74 -8.50 -7.80 1.73
N ILE A 75 -7.95 -8.80 1.04
CA ILE A 75 -8.31 -9.09 -0.36
C ILE A 75 -9.83 -9.21 -0.37
N LEU A 76 -10.53 -8.37 -1.13
CA LEU A 76 -11.96 -8.49 -1.31
C LEU A 76 -12.24 -9.91 -1.80
N ASP A 77 -12.96 -10.71 -1.00
CA ASP A 77 -13.35 -12.09 -1.33
C ASP A 77 -14.21 -12.14 -2.63
N GLU A 78 -14.59 -10.99 -3.19
CA GLU A 78 -15.43 -10.82 -4.36
C GLU A 78 -14.70 -10.87 -5.71
N LEU A 79 -13.36 -10.75 -5.74
CA LEU A 79 -12.61 -10.78 -7.00
C LEU A 79 -12.13 -12.21 -7.31
N ALA A 80 -12.80 -12.84 -8.29
CA ALA A 80 -12.35 -14.12 -8.81
C ALA A 80 -10.93 -13.99 -9.39
N SER A 81 -10.04 -14.91 -9.02
CA SER A 81 -8.71 -14.98 -9.63
C SER A 81 -8.84 -15.32 -11.11
N VAL A 82 -8.20 -14.51 -11.96
CA VAL A 82 -8.16 -14.75 -13.41
C VAL A 82 -6.73 -14.93 -13.88
N ARG A 83 -6.54 -15.85 -14.83
CA ARG A 83 -5.26 -16.00 -15.51
C ARG A 83 -5.19 -15.03 -16.68
N HIS A 84 -4.22 -14.12 -16.65
CA HIS A 84 -3.95 -13.26 -17.80
C HIS A 84 -3.54 -14.08 -19.03
N ARG A 85 -4.04 -13.69 -20.22
CA ARG A 85 -3.69 -14.34 -21.50
C ARG A 85 -2.21 -14.17 -21.85
N ILE A 86 -1.63 -13.03 -21.47
CA ILE A 86 -0.21 -12.71 -21.61
C ILE A 86 0.29 -12.34 -20.21
N PRO A 87 1.49 -12.79 -19.79
CA PRO A 87 2.06 -12.39 -18.51
C PRO A 87 2.12 -10.86 -18.38
N MET A 88 1.59 -10.35 -17.26
CA MET A 88 1.74 -8.95 -16.91
C MET A 88 3.13 -8.75 -16.31
N LEU A 89 3.97 -7.97 -16.97
CA LEU A 89 5.37 -7.77 -16.58
C LEU A 89 5.51 -6.58 -15.64
N SER A 90 6.54 -6.63 -14.78
CA SER A 90 7.05 -5.45 -14.08
C SER A 90 8.12 -4.76 -14.93
N ILE A 91 8.40 -3.51 -14.59
CA ILE A 91 9.53 -2.74 -15.14
C ILE A 91 10.69 -2.72 -14.15
N ASN A 92 11.91 -2.61 -14.67
CA ASN A 92 13.10 -2.38 -13.85
C ASN A 92 13.27 -0.87 -13.64
N THR A 93 13.34 -0.45 -12.38
CA THR A 93 13.56 0.95 -12.02
C THR A 93 15.04 1.30 -12.07
N GLU A 94 15.39 2.38 -12.78
CA GLU A 94 16.70 3.04 -12.63
C GLU A 94 16.60 4.03 -11.48
N THR A 95 17.44 3.87 -10.45
CA THR A 95 17.40 4.70 -9.23
C THR A 95 18.31 5.91 -9.33
N ASP A 96 19.23 5.93 -10.29
CA ASP A 96 20.04 7.09 -10.64
C ASP A 96 19.17 8.09 -11.43
N THR A 97 18.74 9.15 -10.75
CA THR A 97 17.87 10.19 -11.33
C THR A 97 18.63 11.26 -12.10
N GLU A 98 19.96 11.18 -12.16
CA GLU A 98 20.79 12.07 -12.97
C GLU A 98 20.85 11.62 -14.44
N PRO A 99 21.35 12.47 -15.36
CA PRO A 99 21.54 12.09 -16.77
C PRO A 99 22.39 10.82 -16.96
N SER A 100 23.23 10.44 -15.98
CA SER A 100 23.99 9.19 -16.00
C SER A 100 23.10 7.95 -15.97
N GLY A 101 21.98 7.97 -15.24
CA GLY A 101 21.03 6.85 -15.18
C GLY A 101 20.44 6.54 -16.56
N ALA A 102 19.98 7.59 -17.25
CA ALA A 102 19.46 7.47 -18.62
C ALA A 102 20.52 6.92 -19.61
N ARG A 103 21.78 7.39 -19.51
CA ARG A 103 22.88 6.88 -20.36
C ARG A 103 23.22 5.42 -20.07
N LYS A 104 23.17 4.98 -18.81
CA LYS A 104 23.36 3.57 -18.44
C LYS A 104 22.24 2.70 -19.01
N PHE A 105 20.99 3.15 -18.91
CA PHE A 105 19.85 2.47 -19.52
C PHE A 105 20.02 2.32 -21.04
N ASP A 106 20.33 3.42 -21.74
CA ASP A 106 20.55 3.41 -23.19
C ASP A 106 21.69 2.45 -23.58
N SER A 107 22.80 2.46 -22.83
CA SER A 107 23.93 1.55 -23.06
C SER A 107 23.53 0.07 -22.92
N ARG A 108 22.63 -0.26 -21.98
CA ARG A 108 22.09 -1.63 -21.83
C ARG A 108 21.20 -2.01 -23.01
N VAL A 109 20.33 -1.10 -23.46
CA VAL A 109 19.43 -1.31 -24.60
C VAL A 109 20.24 -1.52 -25.88
N ARG A 110 21.20 -0.64 -26.19
CA ARG A 110 22.07 -0.77 -27.37
C ARG A 110 22.83 -2.10 -27.39
N ARG A 111 23.34 -2.54 -26.24
CA ARG A 111 24.01 -3.83 -26.11
C ARG A 111 23.07 -5.01 -26.35
N ALA A 112 21.87 -4.98 -25.79
CA ALA A 112 20.87 -6.04 -25.98
C ALA A 112 20.41 -6.15 -27.45
N LEU A 113 20.39 -5.03 -28.17
CA LEU A 113 20.10 -4.95 -29.60
C LEU A 113 21.33 -5.19 -30.50
N ALA A 114 22.50 -5.45 -29.91
CA ALA A 114 23.78 -5.62 -30.61
C ALA A 114 24.17 -4.44 -31.53
N LEU A 115 23.80 -3.22 -31.14
CA LEU A 115 24.13 -1.99 -31.86
C LEU A 115 25.58 -1.56 -31.61
N LYS A 116 26.20 -1.01 -32.64
CA LYS A 116 27.53 -0.40 -32.64
C LYS A 116 27.41 1.11 -32.43
N GLU A 117 28.54 1.73 -32.11
CA GLU A 117 28.57 3.19 -31.91
C GLU A 117 28.18 3.97 -33.16
N ALA A 118 28.51 3.47 -34.34
CA ALA A 118 28.16 4.07 -35.63
C ALA A 118 26.70 3.87 -36.03
N ASP A 119 25.96 2.98 -35.36
CA ASP A 119 24.55 2.76 -35.66
C ASP A 119 23.71 3.94 -35.16
N PRO A 120 22.55 4.21 -35.80
CA PRO A 120 21.67 5.32 -35.41
C PRO A 120 21.24 5.27 -33.92
N PRO A 121 20.89 6.43 -33.33
CA PRO A 121 20.31 6.48 -31.99
C PRO A 121 19.02 5.68 -31.87
N VAL A 122 18.75 5.12 -30.70
CA VAL A 122 17.48 4.45 -30.38
C VAL A 122 16.42 5.52 -30.11
N ALA A 123 15.25 5.37 -30.73
CA ALA A 123 14.09 6.21 -30.43
C ALA A 123 13.37 5.68 -29.19
N TYR A 124 13.09 6.57 -28.24
CA TYR A 124 12.38 6.25 -27.00
C TYR A 124 11.04 6.98 -26.93
N VAL A 125 10.02 6.30 -26.42
CA VAL A 125 8.76 6.91 -25.99
C VAL A 125 8.86 7.14 -24.49
N ALA A 126 8.69 8.40 -24.07
CA ALA A 126 8.70 8.77 -22.66
C ALA A 126 7.27 9.03 -22.18
N GLU A 127 6.80 8.17 -21.28
CA GLU A 127 5.47 8.27 -20.66
C GLU A 127 5.63 8.58 -19.17
N LEU A 128 4.63 9.26 -18.61
CA LEU A 128 4.58 9.47 -17.15
C LEU A 128 4.30 8.13 -16.47
N LYS A 129 5.11 7.80 -15.47
CA LYS A 129 4.82 6.67 -14.60
C LYS A 129 3.72 7.09 -13.61
N PHE A 130 2.51 6.58 -13.82
CA PHE A 130 1.44 6.71 -12.84
C PHE A 130 1.77 5.89 -11.58
N ASP A 131 1.50 6.48 -10.42
CA ASP A 131 1.64 5.81 -9.13
C ASP A 131 0.27 5.28 -8.71
N GLY A 132 -0.05 4.07 -9.15
CA GLY A 132 -1.36 3.47 -8.97
C GLY A 132 -1.35 1.97 -9.25
N LEU A 133 -2.54 1.40 -9.40
CA LEU A 133 -2.72 -0.02 -9.66
C LEU A 133 -2.68 -0.30 -11.16
N ALA A 134 -1.98 -1.37 -11.52
CA ALA A 134 -1.95 -1.83 -12.90
C ALA A 134 -3.22 -2.66 -13.20
N MET A 135 -3.88 -2.37 -14.32
CA MET A 135 -5.12 -3.04 -14.74
C MET A 135 -4.95 -3.74 -16.09
N SER A 136 -5.72 -4.82 -16.29
CA SER A 136 -5.77 -5.55 -17.56
C SER A 136 -7.22 -5.62 -18.02
N LEU A 137 -7.49 -5.09 -19.22
CA LEU A 137 -8.80 -5.11 -19.86
C LEU A 137 -8.77 -6.08 -21.05
N ARG A 138 -9.76 -6.98 -21.12
CA ARG A 138 -9.93 -7.91 -22.23
C ARG A 138 -11.18 -7.48 -23.00
N TYR A 139 -10.99 -7.11 -24.25
CA TYR A 139 -12.08 -6.82 -25.18
C TYR A 139 -12.30 -8.01 -26.11
N GLU A 140 -13.55 -8.46 -26.27
CA GLU A 140 -13.98 -9.48 -27.21
C GLU A 140 -14.97 -8.87 -28.18
N GLN A 141 -14.64 -8.92 -29.48
CA GLN A 141 -15.49 -8.34 -30.53
C GLN A 141 -15.74 -6.82 -30.33
N GLY A 142 -14.79 -6.13 -29.68
CA GLY A 142 -14.88 -4.69 -29.40
C GLY A 142 -15.61 -4.32 -28.12
N VAL A 143 -15.99 -5.30 -27.28
CA VAL A 143 -16.66 -5.12 -25.98
C VAL A 143 -15.79 -5.64 -24.85
#